data_AF-A0A316QQ84-F1
#
_entry.id   AF-A0A316QQ84-F1
#
_cell.length_a   1.000
_cell.length_b   1.000
_cell.length_c   1.000
_cell.angle_alpha   90.00
_cell.angle_beta   90.00
_cell.angle_gamma   90.00
#
_symmetry.space_group_name_H-M   'P 1'
#
loop_
_entity.id
_entity.type
_entity.pdbx_description
1 polymer ?
#
loop_
_entity_poly.entity_id
_entity_poly.type
_entity_poly.pdbx_seq_one_letter_code
_entity_poly.pdbx_strand_id
1 'polypeptide(L)'
;MKIERTYPLPSKPHFQHQQVIRWAKWPFLAAAYLCPILNLALGGKPWSLVVLWSLWIAWSSLVSPDMVAYNRISQLAKLLFQSCVLLILIDLCLAPGWAVFVVPLVSVGGMIAAAALLFSDLRRQKLNMMPMFLLCLLFLFSALACLVFWPQYAGWAMILMGAVDLALLVAFCAVLGRDFLRNLQKYFHIR
;
A
#
# COMPACT_ATOMS: atom_id res chain seq x y z
N MET A 1 -5.64 -6.06 -51.21
CA MET A 1 -6.29 -5.37 -50.07
C MET A 1 -5.22 -4.89 -49.10
N LYS A 2 -5.01 -3.57 -48.98
CA LYS A 2 -4.19 -3.00 -47.91
C LYS A 2 -5.05 -2.93 -46.66
N ILE A 3 -4.70 -3.70 -45.63
CA ILE A 3 -5.36 -3.63 -44.33
C ILE A 3 -4.93 -2.30 -43.70
N GLU A 4 -5.82 -1.31 -43.72
CA GLU A 4 -5.62 -0.06 -42.99
C GLU A 4 -5.64 -0.37 -41.49
N ARG A 5 -4.46 -0.25 -40.88
CA ARG A 5 -4.28 -0.46 -39.44
C ARG A 5 -4.85 0.76 -38.72
N THR A 6 -6.00 0.58 -38.09
CA THR A 6 -6.73 1.60 -37.29
C THR A 6 -6.15 1.81 -35.90
N TYR A 7 -5.25 0.96 -35.43
CA TYR A 7 -4.63 1.08 -34.11
C TYR A 7 -3.23 1.70 -34.18
N PRO A 8 -2.93 2.70 -33.31
CA PRO A 8 -1.59 3.23 -33.20
C PRO A 8 -0.63 2.12 -32.75
N LEU A 9 0.53 2.04 -33.39
CA LEU A 9 1.58 1.09 -33.00
C LEU A 9 2.02 1.38 -31.56
N PRO A 10 2.11 0.36 -30.68
CA PRO A 10 2.64 0.55 -29.34
C PRO A 10 4.07 1.10 -29.43
N SER A 11 4.35 2.14 -28.65
CA SER A 11 5.65 2.81 -28.68
C SER A 11 6.77 1.87 -28.19
N LYS A 12 7.96 1.99 -28.82
CA LYS A 12 9.17 1.19 -28.52
C LYS A 12 9.54 1.00 -27.02
N PRO A 13 9.34 1.96 -26.08
CA PRO A 13 9.66 1.73 -24.66
C PRO A 13 8.84 0.60 -24.00
N HIS A 14 7.64 0.30 -24.50
CA HIS A 14 6.80 -0.76 -23.96
C HIS A 14 7.42 -2.16 -24.19
N PHE A 15 8.16 -2.33 -25.29
CA PHE A 15 8.78 -3.61 -25.65
C PHE A 15 10.00 -3.94 -24.78
N GLN A 16 10.81 -2.93 -24.43
CA GLN A 16 11.96 -3.09 -23.53
C GLN A 16 11.52 -3.44 -22.11
N HIS A 17 10.49 -2.77 -21.59
CA HIS A 17 9.92 -3.08 -20.27
C HIS A 17 9.33 -4.50 -20.22
N GLN A 18 8.65 -4.93 -21.29
CA GLN A 18 8.15 -6.31 -21.40
C GLN A 18 9.27 -7.36 -21.43
N GLN A 19 10.41 -7.05 -22.06
CA GLN A 19 11.58 -7.94 -22.02
C GLN A 19 12.17 -8.03 -20.62
N VAL A 20 12.32 -6.91 -19.90
CA VAL A 20 12.78 -6.90 -18.51
C VAL A 20 11.85 -7.72 -17.62
N ILE A 21 10.53 -7.55 -17.74
CA ILE A 21 9.54 -8.38 -17.02
C ILE A 21 9.75 -9.86 -17.34
N ARG A 22 9.95 -10.21 -18.62
CA ARG A 22 10.09 -11.61 -19.07
C ARG A 22 11.34 -12.28 -18.49
N TRP A 23 12.44 -11.54 -18.40
CA TRP A 23 13.68 -12.03 -17.80
C TRP A 23 13.62 -12.05 -16.27
N ALA A 24 13.08 -11.02 -15.63
CA ALA A 24 12.93 -10.93 -14.18
C ALA A 24 11.92 -11.93 -13.60
N LYS A 25 10.95 -12.39 -14.41
CA LYS A 25 9.93 -13.38 -13.99
C LYS A 25 10.55 -14.69 -13.50
N TRP A 26 11.59 -15.19 -14.18
CA TRP A 26 12.21 -16.47 -13.87
C TRP A 26 12.93 -16.51 -12.51
N PRO A 27 13.83 -15.57 -12.17
CA PRO A 27 14.45 -15.54 -10.85
C PRO A 27 13.44 -15.27 -9.73
N PHE A 28 12.41 -14.44 -9.98
CA PHE A 28 11.34 -14.22 -9.00
C PHE A 28 10.54 -15.49 -8.71
N LEU A 29 10.15 -16.24 -9.75
CA LEU A 29 9.46 -17.52 -9.57
C LEU A 29 10.36 -18.55 -8.89
N ALA A 30 11.62 -18.66 -9.30
CA ALA A 30 12.58 -19.56 -8.68
C ALA A 30 12.73 -19.25 -7.19
N ALA A 31 12.90 -17.99 -6.81
CA ALA A 31 12.97 -17.57 -5.41
C ALA A 31 11.66 -17.87 -4.65
N ALA A 32 10.50 -17.63 -5.28
CA ALA A 32 9.20 -17.89 -4.68
C ALA A 32 8.93 -19.38 -4.42
N TYR A 33 9.45 -20.28 -5.26
CA TYR A 33 9.35 -21.73 -5.03
C TYR A 33 10.43 -22.27 -4.09
N LEU A 34 11.68 -21.79 -4.20
CA LEU A 34 12.79 -22.25 -3.37
C LEU A 34 12.62 -21.88 -1.90
N CYS A 35 12.14 -20.67 -1.58
CA CYS A 35 11.97 -20.22 -0.20
C CYS A 35 11.06 -21.12 0.66
N PRO A 36 9.83 -21.47 0.24
CA PRO A 36 8.97 -22.38 1.02
C PRO A 36 9.54 -23.80 1.07
N ILE A 37 10.16 -24.30 0.00
CA ILE A 37 10.79 -25.64 -0.01
C ILE A 37 11.92 -25.70 1.02
N LEU A 38 12.80 -24.70 1.04
CA LEU A 38 13.89 -24.62 2.02
C LEU A 38 13.38 -24.46 3.45
N ASN A 39 12.32 -23.66 3.64
CA ASN A 39 11.73 -23.47 4.95
C ASN A 39 11.08 -24.77 5.49
N LEU A 40 10.43 -25.55 4.62
CA LEU A 40 9.91 -26.87 4.99
C LEU A 40 11.03 -27.88 5.28
N ALA A 41 12.14 -27.81 4.53
CA ALA A 41 13.27 -28.72 4.70
C ALA A 41 14.11 -28.43 5.96
N LEU A 42 14.32 -27.15 6.29
CA LEU A 42 15.11 -26.72 7.45
C LEU A 42 14.31 -26.77 8.76
N GLY A 43 12.98 -26.67 8.67
CA GLY A 43 12.11 -26.56 9.84
C GLY A 43 12.32 -25.26 10.62
N GLY A 44 11.36 -24.91 11.49
CA GLY A 44 11.46 -23.76 12.38
C GLY A 44 10.46 -22.63 12.07
N LYS A 45 10.91 -21.39 12.31
CA LYS A 45 10.07 -20.18 12.18
C LYS A 45 9.70 -19.92 10.70
N PRO A 46 8.47 -19.50 10.38
CA PRO A 46 7.99 -19.38 9.00
C PRO A 46 8.52 -18.13 8.26
N TRP A 47 9.84 -18.02 8.10
CA TRP A 47 10.49 -16.88 7.44
C TRP A 47 10.17 -16.80 5.94
N SER A 48 9.80 -17.91 5.30
CA SER A 48 9.44 -17.91 3.88
C SER A 48 8.22 -17.03 3.58
N LEU A 49 7.30 -16.83 4.53
CA LEU A 49 6.15 -15.95 4.35
C LEU A 49 6.57 -14.48 4.20
N VAL A 50 7.53 -14.03 5.00
CA VAL A 50 8.09 -12.67 4.92
C VAL A 50 8.78 -12.47 3.58
N VAL A 51 9.54 -13.46 3.12
CA VAL A 51 10.25 -13.39 1.83
C VAL A 51 9.29 -13.40 0.65
N LEU A 52 8.22 -14.21 0.70
CA LEU A 52 7.18 -14.20 -0.33
C LEU A 52 6.46 -12.85 -0.39
N TRP A 53 6.15 -12.26 0.77
CA TRP A 53 5.51 -10.95 0.82
C TRP A 53 6.43 -9.84 0.31
N SER A 54 7.72 -9.86 0.65
CA SER A 54 8.68 -8.88 0.15
C SER A 54 8.93 -9.02 -1.36
N LEU A 55 9.01 -10.25 -1.88
CA LEU A 55 9.02 -10.54 -3.32
C LEU A 55 7.77 -9.98 -4.01
N TRP A 56 6.59 -10.14 -3.41
CA TRP A 56 5.35 -9.59 -3.95
C TRP A 56 5.38 -8.06 -4.03
N ILE A 57 5.87 -7.38 -2.98
CA ILE A 57 6.04 -5.93 -2.97
C ILE A 57 6.99 -5.51 -4.08
N ALA A 58 8.18 -6.12 -4.14
CA ALA A 58 9.18 -5.80 -5.16
C ALA A 58 8.63 -6.01 -6.58
N TRP A 59 7.90 -7.10 -6.82
CA TRP A 59 7.26 -7.36 -8.10
C TRP A 59 6.21 -6.28 -8.45
N SER A 60 5.31 -5.98 -7.52
CA SER A 60 4.18 -5.08 -7.73
C SER A 60 4.55 -3.59 -7.76
N SER A 61 5.72 -3.21 -7.22
CA SER A 61 6.19 -1.82 -7.18
C SER A 61 7.28 -1.52 -8.21
N LEU A 62 8.22 -2.45 -8.47
CA LEU A 62 9.38 -2.21 -9.34
C LEU A 62 9.22 -2.84 -10.73
N VAL A 63 8.71 -4.06 -10.81
CA VAL A 63 8.77 -4.86 -12.06
C VAL A 63 7.52 -4.66 -12.92
N SER A 64 6.34 -4.69 -12.31
CA SER A 64 5.07 -4.46 -13.00
C SER A 64 4.22 -3.46 -12.21
N PRO A 65 4.56 -2.17 -12.21
CA PRO A 65 3.71 -1.16 -11.59
C PRO A 65 2.35 -1.14 -12.29
N ASP A 66 1.27 -1.10 -11.51
CA ASP A 66 -0.09 -1.08 -12.04
C ASP A 66 -0.33 0.17 -12.89
N MET A 67 -0.34 0.00 -14.22
CA MET A 67 -0.50 1.08 -15.20
C MET A 67 -1.90 1.71 -15.16
N VAL A 68 -2.93 0.96 -14.75
CA VAL A 68 -4.33 1.40 -14.76
C VAL A 68 -4.63 2.46 -13.68
N ALA A 69 -3.77 2.57 -12.66
CA ALA A 69 -3.91 3.53 -11.57
C ALA A 69 -2.55 4.18 -11.21
N TYR A 70 -1.78 4.59 -12.23
CA TYR A 70 -0.46 5.22 -12.06
C TYR A 70 -0.59 6.66 -11.52
N ASN A 71 -1.10 6.78 -10.29
CA ASN A 71 -1.11 8.00 -9.51
C ASN A 71 -0.18 7.84 -8.31
N ARG A 72 0.70 8.83 -8.13
CA ARG A 72 1.75 8.81 -7.09
C ARG A 72 1.19 8.53 -5.69
N ILE A 73 0.02 9.09 -5.40
CA ILE A 73 -0.67 8.89 -4.11
C ILE A 73 -1.19 7.47 -3.93
N SER A 74 -1.79 6.88 -4.97
CA SER A 74 -2.30 5.52 -4.89
C SER A 74 -1.16 4.52 -4.72
N GLN A 75 -0.04 4.75 -5.42
CA GLN A 75 1.18 3.95 -5.27
C GLN A 75 1.79 4.08 -3.88
N LEU A 76 1.86 5.29 -3.33
CA LEU A 76 2.37 5.51 -1.99
C LEU A 76 1.44 4.85 -0.95
N ALA A 77 0.13 5.00 -1.06
CA ALA A 77 -0.83 4.35 -0.16
C ALA A 77 -0.75 2.81 -0.23
N LYS A 78 -0.60 2.25 -1.45
CA LYS A 78 -0.39 0.81 -1.65
C LYS A 78 0.92 0.34 -1.00
N LEU A 79 2.01 1.08 -1.21
CA LEU A 79 3.31 0.77 -0.64
C LEU A 79 3.30 0.84 0.89
N LEU A 80 2.62 1.85 1.46
CA LEU A 80 2.44 1.96 2.91
C LEU A 80 1.67 0.77 3.46
N PHE A 81 0.51 0.46 2.90
CA PHE A 81 -0.27 -0.71 3.32
C PHE A 81 0.56 -1.98 3.27
N GLN A 82 1.25 -2.22 2.16
CA GLN A 82 2.11 -3.38 1.98
C GLN A 82 3.27 -3.44 2.97
N SER A 83 3.90 -2.29 3.28
CA SER A 83 4.98 -2.19 4.26
C SER A 83 4.50 -2.47 5.69
N CYS A 84 3.33 -1.96 6.08
CA CYS A 84 2.73 -2.24 7.38
C CYS A 84 2.42 -3.74 7.53
N VAL A 85 1.83 -4.37 6.51
CA VAL A 85 1.57 -5.82 6.52
C VAL A 85 2.88 -6.60 6.59
N LEU A 86 3.93 -6.18 5.89
CA LEU A 86 5.24 -6.81 5.97
C LEU A 86 5.82 -6.74 7.38
N LEU A 87 5.76 -5.58 8.04
CA LEU A 87 6.25 -5.40 9.41
C LEU A 87 5.48 -6.28 10.41
N ILE A 88 4.16 -6.40 10.27
CA ILE A 88 3.33 -7.29 11.08
C ILE A 88 3.71 -8.76 10.83
N LEU A 89 3.95 -9.15 9.57
CA LEU A 89 4.41 -10.50 9.23
C LEU A 89 5.78 -10.81 9.84
N ILE A 90 6.71 -9.84 9.85
CA ILE A 90 8.02 -9.98 10.48
C ILE A 90 7.88 -10.22 11.99
N ASP A 91 7.00 -9.46 12.65
CA ASP A 91 6.76 -9.59 14.08
C ASP A 91 6.17 -10.96 14.43
N LEU A 92 5.19 -11.42 13.64
CA LEU A 92 4.54 -12.72 13.83
C LEU A 92 5.48 -13.89 13.56
N CYS A 93 6.32 -13.79 12.51
CA CYS A 93 7.09 -14.92 12.02
C CYS A 93 8.51 -15.00 12.61
N LEU A 94 9.17 -13.87 12.90
CA LEU A 94 10.59 -13.85 13.29
C LEU A 94 10.79 -13.42 14.76
N ALA A 95 10.30 -12.23 15.13
CA ALA A 95 10.64 -11.59 16.40
C ALA A 95 9.45 -10.77 16.94
N PRO A 96 8.66 -11.31 17.88
CA PRO A 96 7.45 -10.65 18.36
C PRO A 96 7.76 -9.47 19.28
N GLY A 97 6.89 -8.46 19.25
CA GLY A 97 6.82 -7.37 20.24
C GLY A 97 7.35 -6.02 19.78
N TRP A 98 7.95 -5.90 18.60
CA TRP A 98 8.49 -4.63 18.09
C TRP A 98 7.54 -3.92 17.12
N ALA A 99 6.70 -4.65 16.39
CA ALA A 99 5.80 -4.06 15.40
C ALA A 99 4.76 -3.11 16.02
N VAL A 100 4.35 -3.35 17.26
CA VAL A 100 3.41 -2.48 18.00
C VAL A 100 3.91 -1.03 18.07
N PHE A 101 5.23 -0.83 18.10
CA PHE A 101 5.84 0.50 18.14
C PHE A 101 6.23 1.01 16.74
N VAL A 102 6.81 0.14 15.90
CA VAL A 102 7.35 0.53 14.60
C VAL A 102 6.24 0.78 13.56
N VAL A 103 5.19 -0.03 13.55
CA VAL A 103 4.09 0.11 12.57
C VAL A 103 3.39 1.47 12.68
N PRO A 104 3.00 1.95 13.88
CA PRO A 104 2.40 3.28 14.02
C PRO A 104 3.33 4.43 13.62
N LEU A 105 4.65 4.31 13.81
CA LEU A 105 5.60 5.34 13.38
C LEU A 105 5.71 5.41 11.85
N VAL A 106 5.79 4.24 11.21
CA VAL A 106 5.85 4.15 9.74
C VAL A 106 4.55 4.64 9.11
N SER A 107 3.40 4.31 9.68
CA SER A 107 2.11 4.81 9.19
C SER A 107 1.99 6.32 9.34
N VAL A 108 2.38 6.91 10.48
CA VAL A 108 2.39 8.37 10.68
C VAL A 108 3.27 9.06 9.64
N GLY A 109 4.53 8.62 9.49
CA GLY A 109 5.44 9.19 8.50
C GLY A 109 4.91 9.06 7.07
N GLY A 110 4.34 7.89 6.77
CA GLY A 110 3.68 7.61 5.51
C GLY A 110 2.51 8.53 5.21
N MET A 111 1.61 8.70 6.18
CA MET A 111 0.41 9.53 6.05
C MET A 111 0.77 11.01 5.91
N ILE A 112 1.79 11.50 6.62
CA ILE A 112 2.31 12.86 6.46
C ILE A 112 2.87 13.06 5.06
N ALA A 113 3.70 12.13 4.56
CA ALA A 113 4.24 12.21 3.19
C ALA A 113 3.14 12.17 2.13
N ALA A 114 2.15 11.31 2.32
CA ALA A 114 1.01 11.17 1.43
C ALA A 114 0.14 12.44 1.43
N ALA A 115 -0.08 13.05 2.60
CA ALA A 115 -0.76 14.33 2.74
C ALA A 115 0.01 15.48 2.07
N ALA A 116 1.34 15.55 2.25
CA ALA A 116 2.17 16.57 1.61
C ALA A 116 2.08 16.49 0.08
N LEU A 117 2.10 15.28 -0.49
CA LEU A 117 1.86 15.09 -1.92
C LEU A 117 0.45 15.56 -2.31
N LEU A 118 -0.56 15.25 -1.51
CA LEU A 118 -1.94 15.65 -1.78
C LEU A 118 -2.14 17.16 -1.84
N PHE A 119 -1.56 17.87 -0.88
CA PHE A 119 -1.63 19.32 -0.81
C PHE A 119 -0.80 20.01 -1.90
N SER A 120 0.28 19.37 -2.36
CA SER A 120 1.09 19.92 -3.46
C SER A 120 0.31 20.03 -4.78
N ASP A 121 -0.60 19.09 -5.06
CA ASP A 121 -1.29 18.98 -6.36
C ASP A 121 -2.80 18.69 -6.21
N LEU A 122 -3.46 19.46 -5.33
CA LEU A 122 -4.84 19.20 -4.89
C LEU A 122 -5.84 19.03 -6.06
N ARG A 123 -5.76 19.86 -7.10
CA ARG A 123 -6.70 19.81 -8.24
C ARG A 123 -6.64 18.50 -9.02
N ARG A 124 -5.43 17.98 -9.26
CA ARG A 124 -5.24 16.73 -10.02
C ARG A 124 -5.52 15.52 -9.15
N GLN A 125 -5.15 15.59 -7.88
CA GLN A 125 -5.18 14.43 -7.00
C GLN A 125 -6.52 14.21 -6.30
N LYS A 126 -7.42 15.21 -6.27
CA LYS A 126 -8.81 15.09 -5.77
C LYS A 126 -9.58 13.90 -6.33
N LEU A 127 -9.33 13.56 -7.60
CA LEU A 127 -9.99 12.45 -8.30
C LEU A 127 -9.55 11.07 -7.78
N ASN A 128 -8.36 10.97 -7.19
CA ASN A 128 -7.72 9.72 -6.79
C ASN A 128 -7.47 9.64 -5.27
N MET A 129 -8.28 10.36 -4.48
CA MET A 129 -8.12 10.43 -3.02
C MET A 129 -8.63 9.19 -2.28
N MET A 130 -9.43 8.34 -2.94
CA MET A 130 -10.08 7.19 -2.28
C MET A 130 -9.12 6.21 -1.61
N PRO A 131 -8.00 5.79 -2.23
CA PRO A 131 -7.06 4.88 -1.57
C PRO A 131 -6.49 5.45 -0.27
N MET A 132 -6.20 6.75 -0.25
CA MET A 132 -5.69 7.43 0.94
C MET A 132 -6.72 7.58 2.03
N PHE A 133 -7.96 7.92 1.68
CA PHE A 133 -9.05 8.00 2.63
C PHE A 133 -9.32 6.64 3.29
N LEU A 134 -9.38 5.56 2.49
CA LEU A 134 -9.55 4.20 3.00
C LEU A 134 -8.40 3.77 3.90
N LEU A 135 -7.15 4.14 3.56
CA LEU A 135 -5.99 3.85 4.39
C LEU A 135 -6.04 4.59 5.73
N CYS A 136 -6.43 5.87 5.70
CA CYS A 136 -6.62 6.69 6.89
C CYS A 136 -7.68 6.11 7.82
N LEU A 137 -8.82 5.66 7.27
CA LEU A 137 -9.86 4.98 8.05
C LEU A 137 -9.33 3.67 8.65
N LEU A 138 -8.62 2.87 7.87
CA LEU A 138 -8.07 1.59 8.32
C LEU A 138 -7.11 1.79 9.51
N PHE A 139 -6.20 2.77 9.43
CA PHE A 139 -5.29 3.07 10.52
C PHE A 139 -6.02 3.64 11.74
N LEU A 140 -7.00 4.53 11.55
CA LEU A 140 -7.82 5.04 12.64
C LEU A 140 -8.60 3.92 13.36
N PHE A 141 -9.25 3.02 12.62
CA PHE A 141 -9.92 1.86 13.20
C PHE A 141 -8.95 0.93 13.91
N SER A 142 -7.74 0.73 13.36
CA SER A 142 -6.72 -0.09 14.01
C SER A 142 -6.23 0.51 15.32
N ALA A 143 -6.05 1.85 15.40
CA ALA A 143 -5.70 2.55 16.62
C ALA A 143 -6.80 2.43 17.68
N LEU A 144 -8.07 2.62 17.27
CA LEU A 144 -9.22 2.48 18.16
C LEU A 144 -9.38 1.04 18.66
N ALA A 145 -9.25 0.05 17.77
CA ALA A 145 -9.30 -1.35 18.14
C ALA A 145 -8.18 -1.71 19.13
N CYS A 146 -6.96 -1.21 18.91
CA CYS A 146 -5.86 -1.42 19.85
C CYS A 146 -6.16 -0.80 21.22
N LEU A 147 -6.69 0.43 21.28
CA LEU A 147 -7.03 1.10 22.53
C LEU A 147 -8.14 0.39 23.32
N VAL A 148 -9.13 -0.16 22.63
CA VAL A 148 -10.30 -0.82 23.25
C VAL A 148 -9.99 -2.25 23.68
N PHE A 149 -9.41 -3.05 22.79
CA PHE A 149 -9.22 -4.49 23.04
C PHE A 149 -7.89 -4.80 23.72
N TRP A 150 -6.88 -3.96 23.54
CA TRP A 150 -5.52 -4.22 24.00
C TRP A 150 -4.81 -2.97 24.54
N PRO A 151 -5.35 -2.35 25.61
CA PRO A 151 -4.80 -1.12 26.17
C PRO A 151 -3.35 -1.26 26.63
N GLN A 152 -2.91 -2.46 27.05
CA GLN A 152 -1.52 -2.72 27.45
C GLN A 152 -0.49 -2.54 26.31
N TYR A 153 -0.93 -2.64 25.06
CA TYR A 153 -0.07 -2.45 23.87
C TYR A 153 -0.24 -1.06 23.25
N ALA A 154 -1.16 -0.24 23.77
CA ALA A 154 -1.41 1.11 23.30
C ALA A 154 -0.34 2.10 23.81
N GLY A 155 0.86 2.01 23.23
CA GLY A 155 1.91 3.00 23.44
C GLY A 155 1.57 4.37 22.85
N TRP A 156 2.35 5.39 23.21
CA TRP A 156 2.19 6.76 22.69
C TRP A 156 2.20 6.83 21.16
N ALA A 157 2.95 5.95 20.48
CA ALA A 157 3.03 5.89 19.03
C ALA A 157 1.68 5.53 18.39
N MET A 158 0.89 4.66 19.03
CA MET A 158 -0.44 4.29 18.55
C MET A 158 -1.44 5.45 18.70
N ILE A 159 -1.35 6.18 19.82
CA ILE A 159 -2.15 7.39 20.05
C ILE A 159 -1.80 8.47 19.03
N LEU A 160 -0.51 8.66 18.75
CA LEU A 160 -0.04 9.60 17.74
C LEU A 160 -0.58 9.26 16.35
N MET A 161 -0.54 7.99 15.95
CA MET A 161 -1.13 7.52 14.70
C MET A 161 -2.62 7.86 14.62
N GLY A 162 -3.40 7.47 15.63
CA GLY A 162 -4.83 7.78 15.67
C GLY A 162 -5.13 9.28 15.63
N ALA A 163 -4.34 10.10 16.31
CA ALA A 163 -4.50 11.55 16.31
C ALA A 163 -4.19 12.18 14.94
N VAL A 164 -3.12 11.73 14.28
CA VAL A 164 -2.73 12.20 12.93
C VAL A 164 -3.77 11.78 11.90
N ASP A 165 -4.25 10.55 11.95
CA ASP A 165 -5.29 10.05 11.05
C ASP A 165 -6.60 10.81 11.24
N LEU A 166 -7.00 11.08 12.49
CA LEU A 166 -8.19 11.86 12.79
C LEU A 166 -8.06 13.30 12.27
N ALA A 167 -6.91 13.94 12.48
CA ALA A 167 -6.64 15.28 11.97
C ALA A 167 -6.67 15.33 10.43
N LEU A 168 -6.11 14.33 9.75
CA LEU A 168 -6.14 14.22 8.30
C LEU A 168 -7.55 13.99 7.77
N LEU A 169 -8.36 13.19 8.45
CA LEU A 169 -9.76 12.95 8.08
C LEU A 169 -10.59 14.23 8.20
N VAL A 170 -10.40 15.00 9.29
CA VAL A 170 -11.02 16.33 9.45
C VAL A 170 -10.54 17.28 8.34
N ALA A 171 -9.26 17.28 8.01
CA ALA A 171 -8.71 18.09 6.93
C ALA A 171 -9.31 17.72 5.56
N PHE A 172 -9.49 16.44 5.26
CA PHE A 172 -10.17 15.98 4.04
C PHE A 172 -11.61 16.47 3.97
N CYS A 173 -12.36 16.34 5.07
CA CYS A 173 -13.74 16.84 5.16
C CYS A 173 -13.81 18.36 4.96
N ALA A 174 -12.89 19.13 5.56
CA ALA A 174 -12.85 20.59 5.45
C ALA A 174 -12.48 21.06 4.04
N VAL A 175 -11.47 20.44 3.42
CA VAL A 175 -10.91 20.88 2.12
C VAL A 175 -11.78 20.44 0.94
N LEU A 176 -12.36 19.24 0.99
CA LEU A 176 -13.17 18.74 -0.11
C LEU A 176 -14.68 18.97 0.07
N GLY A 177 -15.16 19.10 1.31
CA GLY A 177 -16.54 19.38 1.64
C GLY A 177 -17.55 18.49 0.90
N ARG A 178 -18.47 19.12 0.16
CA ARG A 178 -19.57 18.45 -0.57
C ARG A 178 -19.11 17.58 -1.73
N ASP A 179 -17.96 17.86 -2.34
CA ASP A 179 -17.44 17.05 -3.45
C ASP A 179 -16.92 15.69 -2.96
N PHE A 180 -16.43 15.63 -1.72
CA PHE A 180 -16.04 14.37 -1.09
C PHE A 180 -17.24 13.45 -0.87
N LEU A 181 -18.31 13.98 -0.27
CA LEU A 181 -19.56 13.24 -0.04
C LEU A 181 -20.14 12.69 -1.35
N ARG A 182 -20.14 13.50 -2.42
CA ARG A 182 -20.57 13.05 -3.76
C ARG A 182 -19.71 11.93 -4.32
N ASN A 183 -18.39 11.98 -4.14
CA ASN A 183 -17.49 10.92 -4.61
C ASN A 183 -17.61 9.64 -3.77
N LEU A 184 -17.84 9.77 -2.47
CA LEU A 184 -18.02 8.64 -1.56
C LEU A 184 -19.36 7.93 -1.83
N GLN A 185 -20.44 8.68 -2.04
CA GLN A 185 -21.74 8.15 -2.50
C GLN A 185 -21.61 7.37 -3.81
N LYS A 186 -20.88 7.92 -4.79
CA LYS A 186 -20.63 7.23 -6.07
C LYS A 186 -19.88 5.91 -5.89
N TYR A 187 -18.89 5.87 -5.00
CA TYR A 187 -18.05 4.69 -4.79
C TYR A 187 -18.78 3.57 -4.03
N PHE A 188 -19.55 3.93 -3.01
CA PHE A 188 -20.36 2.96 -2.27
C PHE A 188 -21.71 2.67 -2.94
N HIS A 189 -21.97 3.27 -4.12
CA HIS A 189 -23.24 3.19 -4.83
C HIS A 189 -24.46 3.53 -3.96
N ILE A 190 -24.28 4.44 -3.00
CA ILE A 190 -25.34 4.91 -2.10
C ILE A 190 -26.05 6.06 -2.82
N ARG A 191 -27.32 5.86 -3.16
CA ARG A 191 -28.20 6.86 -3.78
C ARG A 191 -28.55 7.99 -2.81
#